data_AF-A0A2S5WMS0-F1
#
_entry.id   AF-A0A2S5WMS0-F1
#
_cell.length_a   1.000
_cell.length_b   1.000
_cell.length_c   1.000
_cell.angle_alpha   90.00
_cell.angle_beta   90.00
_cell.angle_gamma   90.00
#
_symmetry.space_group_name_H-M   'P 1'
#
loop_
_entity.id
_entity.type
_entity.pdbx_description
1 polymer ?
#
loop_
_entity_poly.entity_id
_entity_poly.type
_entity_poly.pdbx_seq_one_letter_code
_entity_poly.pdbx_strand_id
1 'polypeptide(L)'
;MGTAAVGGASAVWVHAGGPAPSELTISTQRGARPPRQHLVGVRYRSTAPPDAAVRLVGGVRVVVPWLALFDLLHDPTADQATIELAVRRLELDPVELLATHVTLRRPFAALARRRATLATAATGS
;
A
#
# COMPACT_ATOMS: atom_id res chain seq x y z
N MET A 1 14.32 3.32 16.53
CA MET A 1 13.16 2.75 15.82
C MET A 1 13.46 2.67 14.34
N GLY A 2 13.05 1.59 13.65
CA GLY A 2 13.40 1.35 12.25
C GLY A 2 12.74 2.35 11.28
N THR A 3 13.51 2.89 10.35
CA THR A 3 13.12 3.96 9.42
C THR A 3 12.41 3.46 8.14
N ALA A 4 12.21 2.15 8.04
CA ALA A 4 11.61 1.47 6.89
C ALA A 4 10.55 0.45 7.33
N ALA A 5 9.56 0.24 6.47
CA ALA A 5 8.52 -0.77 6.60
C ALA A 5 8.12 -1.32 5.23
N VAL A 6 7.73 -2.59 5.15
CA VAL A 6 7.12 -3.17 3.95
C VAL A 6 5.78 -2.48 3.70
N GLY A 7 5.54 -2.02 2.47
CA GLY A 7 4.33 -1.28 2.09
C GLY A 7 3.74 -1.76 0.76
N GLY A 8 2.72 -1.04 0.27
CA GLY A 8 2.08 -1.34 -1.02
C GLY A 8 1.60 -2.78 -1.15
N ALA A 9 1.74 -3.36 -2.34
CA ALA A 9 1.32 -4.74 -2.64
C ALA A 9 2.06 -5.79 -1.79
N SER A 10 3.31 -5.52 -1.40
CA SER A 10 4.07 -6.42 -0.52
C SER A 10 3.48 -6.50 0.88
N ALA A 11 2.95 -5.39 1.41
CA ALA A 11 2.26 -5.43 2.70
C ALA A 11 0.93 -6.20 2.61
N VAL A 12 0.18 -6.06 1.50
CA VAL A 12 -1.02 -6.86 1.24
C VAL A 12 -0.68 -8.35 1.24
N TRP A 13 0.37 -8.74 0.50
CA TRP A 13 0.84 -10.13 0.43
C TRP A 13 1.24 -10.68 1.80
N VAL A 14 1.95 -9.90 2.62
CA VAL A 14 2.35 -10.33 3.97
C VAL A 14 1.15 -10.51 4.90
N HIS A 15 0.13 -9.64 4.81
CA HIS A 15 -1.04 -9.73 5.69
C HIS A 15 -2.08 -10.76 5.26
N ALA A 16 -2.31 -10.91 3.95
CA ALA A 16 -3.43 -11.69 3.41
C ALA A 16 -3.03 -12.80 2.42
N GLY A 17 -1.73 -12.99 2.20
CA GLY A 17 -1.20 -14.00 1.29
C GLY A 17 -1.48 -13.70 -0.18
N GLY A 18 -1.52 -14.76 -1.00
CA GLY A 18 -1.71 -14.66 -2.45
C GLY A 18 -0.40 -14.69 -3.25
N PRO A 19 -0.44 -14.36 -4.55
CA PRO A 19 0.75 -14.31 -5.37
C PRO A 19 1.73 -13.27 -4.83
N ALA A 20 3.01 -13.65 -4.75
CA ALA A 20 4.06 -12.72 -4.38
C ALA A 20 4.17 -11.61 -5.45
N PRO A 21 4.35 -10.34 -5.04
CA PRO A 21 4.58 -9.27 -6.00
C PRO A 21 5.92 -9.45 -6.71
N SER A 22 6.02 -8.97 -7.95
CA SER A 22 7.27 -8.99 -8.73
C SER A 22 8.40 -8.16 -8.10
N GLU A 23 8.05 -7.15 -7.30
CA GLU A 23 8.98 -6.32 -6.54
C GLU A 23 8.53 -6.15 -5.10
N LEU A 24 9.49 -6.11 -4.17
CA LEU A 24 9.27 -5.75 -2.78
C LEU A 24 9.17 -4.23 -2.64
N THR A 25 8.04 -3.75 -2.14
CA THR A 25 7.84 -2.33 -1.86
C THR A 25 8.24 -1.99 -0.43
N ILE A 26 9.23 -1.13 -0.28
CA ILE A 26 9.72 -0.63 1.01
C ILE A 26 9.35 0.84 1.16
N SER A 27 8.52 1.13 2.16
CA SER A 27 8.15 2.47 2.58
C SER A 27 9.22 3.02 3.53
N THR A 28 9.83 4.14 3.18
CA THR A 28 10.84 4.83 4.00
C THR A 28 10.33 6.17 4.51
N GLN A 29 10.94 6.68 5.57
CA GLN A 29 10.68 8.04 6.04
C GLN A 29 11.05 9.10 4.98
N ARG A 30 10.31 10.21 4.97
CA ARG A 30 10.62 11.36 4.10
C ARG A 30 11.98 11.91 4.49
N GLY A 31 12.83 12.17 3.49
CA GLY A 31 14.19 12.65 3.72
C GLY A 31 15.14 11.57 4.25
N ALA A 32 14.69 10.31 4.42
CA ALA A 32 15.61 9.21 4.62
C ALA A 32 16.56 9.13 3.42
N ARG A 33 17.85 9.04 3.70
CA ARG A 33 18.85 8.88 2.64
C ARG A 33 18.48 7.63 1.84
N PRO A 34 18.33 7.73 0.51
CA PRO A 34 18.13 6.56 -0.34
C PRO A 34 19.24 5.55 -0.01
N PRO A 35 18.92 4.25 0.08
CA PRO A 35 19.94 3.24 0.32
C PRO A 35 21.04 3.39 -0.74
N ARG A 36 22.30 3.31 -0.29
CA ARG A 36 23.48 3.53 -1.17
C ARG A 36 23.51 2.56 -2.35
N GLN A 37 22.85 1.41 -2.21
CA GLN A 37 22.66 0.41 -3.25
C GLN A 37 21.17 0.12 -3.36
N HIS A 38 20.62 0.32 -4.56
CA HIS A 38 19.30 -0.16 -4.89
C HIS A 38 19.40 -1.66 -5.09
N LEU A 39 18.64 -2.42 -4.29
CA LEU A 39 18.58 -3.87 -4.42
C LEU A 39 17.66 -4.22 -5.59
N VAL A 40 18.09 -5.15 -6.44
CA VAL A 40 17.27 -5.67 -7.54
C VAL A 40 15.99 -6.29 -6.97
N GLY A 41 14.85 -5.99 -7.61
CA GLY A 41 13.54 -6.45 -7.13
C GLY A 41 13.01 -5.70 -5.91
N VAL A 42 13.60 -4.56 -5.52
CA VAL A 42 13.12 -3.71 -4.42
C VAL A 42 12.80 -2.31 -4.91
N ARG A 43 11.56 -1.89 -4.68
CA ARG A 43 11.07 -0.54 -4.96
C ARG A 43 10.93 0.25 -3.66
N TYR A 44 11.59 1.40 -3.60
CA TYR A 44 11.54 2.30 -2.44
C TYR A 44 10.49 3.40 -2.66
N ARG A 45 9.62 3.61 -1.67
CA ARG A 45 8.62 4.68 -1.65
C ARG A 45 8.79 5.57 -0.43
N SER A 46 8.84 6.88 -0.65
CA SER A 46 8.95 7.88 0.43
C SER A 46 7.57 8.26 0.96
N THR A 47 6.90 7.33 1.64
CA THR A 47 5.54 7.54 2.20
C THR A 47 5.53 7.89 3.68
N ALA A 48 6.63 7.64 4.40
CA ALA A 48 6.79 7.90 5.83
C ALA A 48 5.58 7.43 6.67
N PRO A 49 5.28 6.12 6.68
CA PRO A 49 4.15 5.62 7.45
C PRO A 49 4.35 5.97 8.93
N PRO A 50 3.31 6.51 9.62
CA PRO A 50 3.41 6.79 11.04
C PRO A 50 3.58 5.48 11.81
N ASP A 51 4.29 5.51 12.94
CA ASP A 51 4.56 4.26 13.71
C ASP A 51 3.28 3.54 14.13
N ALA A 52 2.19 4.27 14.42
CA ALA A 52 0.88 3.70 14.72
C ALA A 52 0.27 2.90 13.55
N ALA A 53 0.72 3.14 12.31
CA ALA A 53 0.30 2.44 11.11
C ALA A 53 1.31 1.36 10.66
N VAL A 54 2.21 0.94 11.56
CA VAL A 54 3.18 -0.13 11.32
C VAL A 54 3.02 -1.22 12.38
N ARG A 55 3.02 -2.49 11.95
CA ARG A 55 3.01 -3.67 12.82
C ARG A 55 4.25 -4.53 12.57
N LEU A 56 4.62 -5.34 13.56
CA LEU A 56 5.65 -6.37 13.38
C LEU A 56 4.98 -7.69 12.99
N VAL A 57 5.35 -8.25 11.84
CA VAL A 57 4.92 -9.58 11.37
C VAL A 57 6.18 -10.42 11.19
N GLY A 58 6.34 -11.48 12.00
CA GLY A 58 7.55 -12.31 11.97
C GLY A 58 8.85 -11.52 12.23
N GLY A 59 8.79 -10.43 13.02
CA GLY A 59 9.93 -9.54 13.27
C GLY A 59 10.16 -8.46 12.19
N VAL A 60 9.40 -8.47 11.09
CA VAL A 60 9.49 -7.48 10.01
C VAL A 60 8.46 -6.35 10.22
N ARG A 61 8.87 -5.10 10.01
CA ARG A 61 7.98 -3.93 10.02
C ARG A 61 7.12 -3.91 8.76
N VAL A 62 5.80 -3.96 8.90
CA VAL A 62 4.85 -3.99 7.80
C VAL A 62 3.77 -2.93 8.04
N VAL A 63 3.47 -2.15 7.01
CA VAL A 63 2.37 -1.19 7.03
C VAL A 63 1.04 -1.91 7.25
N VAL A 64 0.16 -1.35 8.05
CA VAL A 64 -1.17 -1.93 8.33
C VAL A 64 -2.01 -2.07 7.05
N PRO A 65 -2.93 -3.07 6.99
CA PRO A 65 -3.70 -3.37 5.78
C PRO A 65 -4.38 -2.17 5.12
N TRP A 66 -5.09 -1.35 5.90
CA TRP A 66 -5.82 -0.19 5.36
C TRP A 66 -4.88 0.82 4.70
N LEU A 67 -3.70 1.08 5.30
CA LEU A 67 -2.74 2.03 4.75
C LEU A 67 -2.03 1.45 3.53
N ALA A 68 -1.81 0.14 3.49
CA ALA A 68 -1.28 -0.53 2.29
C ALA A 68 -2.24 -0.40 1.10
N LEU A 69 -3.55 -0.64 1.30
CA LEU A 69 -4.56 -0.44 0.26
C LEU A 69 -4.68 1.04 -0.13
N PHE A 70 -4.69 1.95 0.85
CA PHE A 70 -4.72 3.39 0.61
C PHE A 70 -3.51 3.85 -0.22
N ASP A 71 -2.31 3.34 0.07
CA ASP A 71 -1.09 3.64 -0.65
C ASP A 71 -1.08 3.08 -2.08
N LEU A 72 -1.76 1.95 -2.33
CA LEU A 72 -1.94 1.36 -3.67
C LEU A 72 -2.92 2.18 -4.52
N LEU A 73 -4.05 2.59 -3.95
CA LEU A 73 -5.03 3.42 -4.65
C LEU A 73 -4.41 4.72 -5.21
N HIS A 74 -3.49 5.32 -4.45
CA HIS A 74 -2.78 6.54 -4.83
C HIS A 74 -1.47 6.31 -5.61
N ASP A 75 -1.06 5.07 -5.88
CA ASP A 75 0.20 4.78 -6.59
C ASP A 75 -0.01 4.79 -8.11
N PRO A 76 0.49 5.77 -8.87
CA PRO A 76 0.25 5.84 -10.31
C PRO A 76 0.78 4.62 -11.08
N THR A 77 1.72 3.88 -10.49
CA THR A 77 2.33 2.69 -11.12
C THR A 77 1.64 1.38 -10.77
N ALA A 78 0.76 1.37 -9.76
CA ALA A 78 0.00 0.17 -9.43
C ALA A 78 -1.02 -0.13 -10.51
N ASP A 79 -1.08 -1.37 -10.97
CA ASP A 79 -2.13 -1.82 -11.88
C ASP A 79 -3.46 -2.05 -11.15
N GLN A 80 -4.56 -2.05 -11.91
CA GLN A 80 -5.90 -2.21 -11.37
C GLN A 80 -6.17 -3.62 -10.82
N ALA A 81 -5.60 -4.67 -11.43
CA ALA A 81 -5.83 -6.05 -11.00
C ALA A 81 -5.22 -6.34 -9.62
N THR A 82 -4.06 -5.74 -9.32
CA THR A 82 -3.40 -5.75 -8.02
C THR A 82 -4.27 -5.08 -6.97
N ILE A 83 -4.92 -3.96 -7.32
CA ILE A 83 -5.84 -3.25 -6.41
C ILE A 83 -7.07 -4.09 -6.13
N GLU A 84 -7.70 -4.66 -7.16
CA GLU A 84 -8.87 -5.54 -7.01
C GLU A 84 -8.55 -6.77 -6.16
N LEU A 85 -7.39 -7.38 -6.38
CA LEU A 85 -6.92 -8.49 -5.56
C LEU A 85 -6.74 -8.05 -4.11
N ALA A 86 -6.13 -6.89 -3.86
CA ALA A 86 -5.96 -6.35 -2.51
C ALA A 86 -7.31 -6.10 -1.83
N VAL A 87 -8.28 -5.50 -2.51
CA VAL A 87 -9.63 -5.26 -2.00
C VAL A 87 -10.29 -6.58 -1.58
N ARG A 88 -10.29 -7.59 -2.46
CA ARG A 88 -10.86 -8.92 -2.16
C ARG A 88 -10.19 -9.59 -0.96
N ARG A 89 -8.86 -9.51 -0.88
CA ARG A 89 -8.06 -10.22 0.14
C ARG A 89 -8.09 -9.55 1.49
N LEU A 90 -8.19 -8.23 1.53
CA LEU A 90 -8.24 -7.47 2.76
C LEU A 90 -9.66 -7.28 3.29
N GLU A 91 -10.68 -7.59 2.47
CA GLU A 91 -12.09 -7.37 2.80
C GLU A 91 -12.37 -5.92 3.21
N LEU A 92 -11.72 -4.98 2.54
CA LEU A 92 -11.86 -3.54 2.79
C LEU A 92 -12.59 -2.88 1.62
N ASP A 93 -13.62 -2.09 1.92
CA ASP A 93 -14.25 -1.22 0.92
C ASP A 93 -13.30 -0.05 0.57
N PRO A 94 -12.80 0.03 -0.67
CA PRO A 94 -11.86 1.08 -1.07
C PRO A 94 -12.53 2.47 -1.15
N VAL A 95 -13.85 2.55 -1.37
CA VAL A 95 -14.59 3.80 -1.40
C VAL A 95 -14.79 4.32 0.02
N GLU A 96 -15.24 3.46 0.94
CA GLU A 96 -15.36 3.80 2.35
C GLU A 96 -14.01 4.23 2.92
N LEU A 97 -12.95 3.47 2.63
CA LEU A 97 -11.60 3.77 3.07
C LEU A 97 -11.14 5.19 2.68
N LEU A 98 -11.42 5.62 1.44
CA LEU A 98 -11.11 6.97 0.96
C LEU A 98 -11.94 8.04 1.66
N ALA A 99 -13.20 7.76 1.98
CA ALA A 99 -14.08 8.67 2.70
C ALA A 99 -13.62 8.87 4.16
N THR A 100 -13.27 7.79 4.87
CA THR A 100 -12.80 7.83 6.26
C THR A 100 -11.50 8.64 6.41
N HIS A 101 -10.64 8.62 5.39
CA HIS A 101 -9.31 9.23 5.44
C HIS A 101 -9.17 10.49 4.59
N VAL A 102 -10.28 11.22 4.36
CA VAL A 102 -10.32 12.42 3.49
C VAL A 102 -9.35 13.54 3.92
N THR A 103 -8.96 13.57 5.21
CA THR A 103 -8.02 14.56 5.76
C THR A 103 -6.56 14.29 5.37
N LEU A 104 -6.22 13.09 4.89
CA LEU A 104 -4.88 12.75 4.43
C LEU A 104 -4.65 13.28 3.00
N ARG A 105 -4.08 14.48 2.89
CA ARG A 105 -3.71 15.06 1.58
C ARG A 105 -2.66 14.19 0.89
N ARG A 106 -3.05 13.56 -0.22
CA ARG A 106 -2.17 12.73 -1.06
C ARG A 106 -2.29 13.09 -2.54
N PRO A 107 -1.20 12.93 -3.32
CA PRO A 107 -1.24 13.12 -4.76
C PRO A 107 -2.16 12.06 -5.40
N PHE A 108 -2.67 12.36 -6.60
CA PHE A 108 -3.50 11.44 -7.40
C PHE A 108 -4.86 11.06 -6.79
N ALA A 109 -5.47 11.93 -5.98
CA ALA A 109 -6.78 11.67 -5.36
C ALA A 109 -7.90 11.32 -6.37
N ALA A 110 -7.95 11.97 -7.53
CA ALA A 110 -8.93 11.65 -8.58
C ALA A 110 -8.72 10.23 -9.15
N LEU A 111 -7.46 9.82 -9.34
CA LEU A 111 -7.10 8.47 -9.77
C LEU A 111 -7.51 7.44 -8.72
N ALA A 112 -7.21 7.72 -7.43
CA ALA A 112 -7.57 6.85 -6.32
C ALA A 112 -9.09 6.61 -6.26
N ARG A 113 -9.90 7.67 -6.40
CA ARG A 113 -11.37 7.55 -6.45
C ARG A 113 -11.83 6.67 -7.61
N ARG A 114 -11.32 6.92 -8.83
CA ARG A 114 -11.67 6.11 -10.02
C ARG A 114 -11.36 4.63 -9.79
N ARG A 115 -10.18 4.32 -9.24
CA ARG A 115 -9.74 2.95 -8.99
C ARG A 115 -10.55 2.27 -7.89
N ALA A 116 -10.94 3.01 -6.85
CA ALA A 116 -11.83 2.52 -5.81
C ALA A 116 -13.21 2.16 -6.38
N THR A 117 -13.79 3.01 -7.23
CA THR A 117 -15.06 2.74 -7.91
C THR A 117 -14.97 1.48 -8.78
N LEU A 118 -13.91 1.35 -9.58
CA LEU A 118 -13.68 0.17 -10.42
C LEU A 118 -13.52 -1.11 -9.59
N ALA A 119 -12.73 -1.04 -8.52
CA ALA A 119 -12.51 -2.21 -7.67
C ALA A 119 -13.79 -2.67 -6.95
N THR A 120 -14.63 -1.72 -6.51
CA THR A 120 -15.93 -2.03 -5.89
C THR A 120 -16.87 -2.71 -6.87
N ALA A 121 -16.94 -2.21 -8.12
CA ALA A 121 -17.76 -2.81 -9.16
C ALA A 121 -17.29 -4.24 -9.52
N ALA A 122 -15.99 -4.50 -9.49
CA ALA A 122 -15.40 -5.81 -9.79
C ALA A 122 -15.59 -6.84 -8.65
N THR A 123 -15.81 -6.39 -7.41
CA THR A 123 -16.05 -7.28 -6.25
C THR A 123 -17.52 -7.49 -5.92
N GLY A 124 -18.41 -6.63 -6.43
CA GLY A 124 -19.86 -6.76 -6.26
C GLY A 124 -20.56 -7.64 -7.30
N SER A 125 -19.81 -8.31 -8.17
CA SER A 125 -20.29 -9.34 -9.12
C SER A 125 -19.91 -10.73 -8.63
#